data_AF-A0A537I287-F1
#
_entry.id   AF-A0A537I287-F1
#
_cell.length_a   1.000
_cell.length_b   1.000
_cell.length_c   1.000
_cell.angle_alpha   90.00
_cell.angle_beta   90.00
_cell.angle_gamma   90.00
#
_symmetry.space_group_name_H-M   'P 1'
#
loop_
_entity.id
_entity.type
_entity.pdbx_description
1 polymer ?
#
loop_
_entity_poly.entity_id
_entity_poly.type
_entity_poly.pdbx_seq_one_letter_code
_entity_poly.pdbx_strand_id
1 'polypeptide(L)'
;MKRAFLTICTAAILFACNDEKKSEENKPAETTAATESKTETAPQIDPAAMNKAMEDFAKPGKMHEWLASFNGAWDATVIGYMDPSKPDTSKVSQTYSMTLNGLYQEGKLAGNMMGMPFEGKSLTGFDNSKKYLYQHGLIILVRGLL
;
A
#
# COMPACT_ATOMS: atom_id res chain seq x y z
N MET A 1 -28.14 15.14 45.03
CA MET A 1 -29.61 14.99 45.03
C MET A 1 -30.04 14.86 43.58
N LYS A 2 -30.46 13.65 43.18
CA LYS A 2 -31.86 13.26 42.91
C LYS A 2 -32.35 13.88 41.58
N ARG A 3 -32.20 13.16 40.47
CA ARG A 3 -33.12 12.12 39.92
C ARG A 3 -34.38 12.77 39.35
N ALA A 4 -34.59 12.63 38.04
CA ALA A 4 -35.58 11.70 37.44
C ALA A 4 -36.80 12.49 36.94
N PHE A 5 -37.56 12.18 35.89
CA PHE A 5 -37.70 11.15 34.85
C PHE A 5 -38.70 11.81 33.83
N LEU A 6 -38.95 11.45 32.57
CA LEU A 6 -39.37 10.17 32.02
C LEU A 6 -39.59 10.35 30.48
N THR A 7 -38.93 9.51 29.69
CA THR A 7 -39.42 8.74 28.52
C THR A 7 -40.11 9.41 27.32
N ILE A 8 -39.50 9.22 26.14
CA ILE A 8 -40.10 8.42 25.05
C ILE A 8 -39.07 7.32 24.67
N CYS A 9 -39.44 6.07 24.96
CA CYS A 9 -38.76 4.82 24.56
C CYS A 9 -39.18 4.46 23.10
N THR A 10 -38.63 3.50 22.34
CA THR A 10 -37.75 2.35 22.59
C THR A 10 -37.26 1.79 21.24
N ALA A 11 -36.15 1.05 21.28
CA ALA A 11 -35.89 -0.21 20.54
C ALA A 11 -35.48 -0.10 19.05
N ALA A 12 -34.46 -0.80 18.55
CA ALA A 12 -33.61 -1.84 19.12
C ALA A 12 -32.28 -1.91 18.32
N ILE A 13 -31.17 -1.85 19.05
CA ILE A 13 -29.94 -2.56 18.69
C ILE A 13 -30.00 -3.86 19.49
N LEU A 14 -29.74 -4.98 18.83
CA LEU A 14 -28.99 -6.16 19.31
C LEU A 14 -29.42 -7.37 18.48
N PHE A 15 -28.52 -7.89 17.65
CA PHE A 15 -28.36 -9.33 17.48
C PHE A 15 -26.92 -9.61 17.02
N ALA A 16 -26.03 -9.72 17.99
CA ALA A 16 -24.89 -10.63 17.93
C ALA A 16 -25.27 -11.82 18.82
N CYS A 17 -25.55 -12.97 18.20
CA CYS A 17 -25.54 -14.27 18.87
C CYS A 17 -24.55 -15.16 18.15
N ASN A 18 -23.67 -15.70 18.98
CA ASN A 18 -22.65 -16.71 18.75
C ASN A 18 -23.33 -18.09 18.75
N ASP A 19 -22.99 -18.97 17.79
CA ASP A 19 -23.30 -20.41 17.88
C ASP A 19 -22.08 -21.23 17.45
N GLU A 20 -21.59 -22.05 18.40
CA GLU A 20 -20.62 -23.11 18.19
C GLU A 20 -21.30 -24.34 17.57
N LYS A 21 -20.66 -25.00 16.59
CA LYS A 21 -20.20 -26.42 16.68
C LYS A 21 -19.92 -27.09 15.32
N LYS A 22 -18.69 -27.60 15.23
CA LYS A 22 -18.31 -29.01 14.96
C LYS A 22 -18.20 -29.55 13.50
N SER A 23 -16.92 -29.69 13.09
CA SER A 23 -16.19 -30.82 12.48
C SER A 23 -16.68 -31.62 11.25
N GLU A 24 -15.68 -31.88 10.37
CA GLU A 24 -15.38 -33.09 9.57
C GLU A 24 -16.06 -33.36 8.20
N GLU A 25 -15.26 -33.20 7.15
CA GLU A 25 -14.93 -34.15 6.06
C GLU A 25 -16.02 -35.01 5.40
N ASN A 26 -16.32 -34.76 4.09
CA ASN A 26 -16.07 -35.73 3.01
C ASN A 26 -16.33 -35.23 1.57
N LYS A 27 -15.71 -35.95 0.62
CA LYS A 27 -15.45 -35.75 -0.82
C LYS A 27 -16.68 -36.08 -1.74
N PRO A 28 -16.58 -36.19 -3.09
CA PRO A 28 -17.24 -35.38 -4.14
C PRO A 28 -18.29 -36.12 -5.01
N ALA A 29 -19.11 -35.40 -5.81
CA ALA A 29 -19.70 -35.79 -7.13
C ALA A 29 -20.66 -34.67 -7.60
N GLU A 30 -20.46 -34.05 -8.78
CA GLU A 30 -21.20 -34.27 -10.05
C GLU A 30 -22.75 -34.32 -9.89
N THR A 31 -23.62 -33.65 -10.65
CA THR A 31 -23.57 -33.14 -12.03
C THR A 31 -24.82 -32.26 -12.30
N THR A 32 -24.59 -31.15 -13.00
CA THR A 32 -25.44 -30.47 -14.02
C THR A 32 -26.89 -30.07 -13.73
N ALA A 33 -27.15 -28.75 -13.74
CA ALA A 33 -28.18 -28.13 -14.57
C ALA A 33 -27.85 -26.63 -14.77
N ALA A 34 -27.63 -26.26 -16.03
CA ALA A 34 -27.31 -24.89 -16.46
C ALA A 34 -28.55 -23.99 -16.44
N THR A 35 -28.38 -22.77 -15.95
CA THR A 35 -29.20 -21.61 -16.32
C THR A 35 -28.25 -20.51 -16.77
N GLU A 36 -28.47 -20.06 -17.99
CA GLU A 36 -27.70 -19.09 -18.76
C GLU A 36 -27.50 -17.77 -18.01
N SER A 37 -26.25 -17.33 -17.86
CA SER A 37 -25.92 -15.93 -17.60
C SER A 37 -25.15 -15.39 -18.80
N LYS A 38 -25.74 -14.36 -19.39
CA LYS A 38 -25.32 -13.61 -20.56
C LYS A 38 -23.86 -13.15 -20.40
N THR A 39 -22.95 -13.82 -21.10
CA THR A 39 -21.55 -13.41 -21.23
C THR A 39 -21.51 -12.03 -21.86
N GLU A 40 -21.24 -11.02 -21.04
CA GLU A 40 -20.77 -9.72 -21.49
C GLU A 40 -19.40 -9.97 -22.15
N THR A 41 -19.35 -9.86 -23.47
CA THR A 41 -18.12 -9.98 -24.25
C THR A 41 -17.13 -8.93 -23.76
N ALA A 42 -16.20 -9.34 -22.90
CA ALA A 42 -14.98 -8.60 -22.67
C ALA A 42 -14.34 -8.34 -24.05
N PRO A 43 -13.84 -7.12 -24.34
CA PRO A 43 -13.15 -6.87 -25.60
C PRO A 43 -12.05 -7.91 -25.77
N GLN A 44 -12.12 -8.69 -26.85
CA GLN A 44 -11.09 -9.65 -27.24
C GLN A 44 -9.83 -8.85 -27.53
N ILE A 45 -8.97 -8.68 -26.52
CA ILE A 45 -7.67 -8.06 -26.72
C ILE A 45 -6.84 -9.08 -27.49
N ASP A 46 -6.46 -8.73 -28.73
CA ASP A 46 -5.56 -9.54 -29.56
C ASP A 46 -4.30 -9.90 -28.76
N PRO A 47 -4.00 -11.20 -28.55
CA PRO A 47 -2.81 -11.63 -27.81
C PRO A 47 -1.51 -11.01 -28.35
N ALA A 48 -1.42 -10.76 -29.66
CA ALA A 48 -0.25 -10.12 -30.25
C ALA A 48 -0.13 -8.64 -29.86
N ALA A 49 -1.25 -7.92 -29.81
CA ALA A 49 -1.29 -6.53 -29.35
C ALA A 49 -0.96 -6.42 -27.85
N MET A 50 -1.40 -7.38 -27.02
CA MET A 50 -1.10 -7.40 -25.60
C MET A 50 0.40 -7.67 -25.35
N ASN A 51 1.00 -8.62 -26.07
CA ASN A 51 2.43 -8.92 -25.95
C ASN A 51 3.30 -7.71 -26.31
N LYS A 52 2.99 -7.03 -27.42
CA LYS A 52 3.72 -5.83 -27.84
C LYS A 52 3.58 -4.69 -26.83
N ALA A 53 2.39 -4.46 -26.29
CA ALA A 53 2.18 -3.46 -25.26
C ALA A 53 2.98 -3.80 -23.98
N MET A 54 3.04 -5.07 -23.59
CA MET A 54 3.79 -5.52 -22.41
C MET A 54 5.30 -5.34 -22.60
N GLU A 55 5.83 -5.65 -23.79
CA GLU A 55 7.24 -5.42 -24.15
C GLU A 55 7.61 -3.94 -24.14
N ASP A 56 6.74 -3.08 -24.66
CA ASP A 56 6.98 -1.64 -24.70
C ASP A 56 6.86 -1.00 -23.32
N PHE A 57 5.97 -1.52 -22.46
CA PHE A 57 5.89 -1.09 -21.05
C PHE A 57 7.06 -1.58 -20.19
N ALA A 58 7.68 -2.72 -20.54
CA ALA A 58 8.82 -3.28 -19.83
C ALA A 58 10.16 -2.55 -20.14
N LYS A 59 10.18 -1.62 -21.09
CA LYS A 59 11.38 -0.85 -21.44
C LYS A 59 11.50 0.39 -20.54
N PRO A 60 12.67 0.59 -19.89
CA PRO A 60 12.96 1.85 -19.21
C PRO A 60 12.91 3.01 -20.20
N GLY A 61 12.03 3.97 -19.92
CA GLY A 61 11.90 5.21 -20.68
C GLY A 61 12.63 6.39 -20.03
N LYS A 62 12.53 7.56 -20.64
CA LYS A 62 13.17 8.81 -20.16
C LYS A 62 12.81 9.19 -18.71
N MET A 63 11.60 8.89 -18.26
CA MET A 63 11.20 9.13 -16.85
C MET A 63 11.89 8.19 -15.87
N HIS A 64 12.22 6.97 -16.31
CA HIS A 64 12.99 6.02 -15.51
C HIS A 64 14.46 6.44 -15.42
N GLU A 65 15.03 7.02 -16.48
CA GLU A 65 16.36 7.64 -16.45
C GLU A 65 16.39 8.84 -15.50
N TRP A 66 15.34 9.68 -15.52
CA TRP A 66 15.20 10.78 -14.58
C TRP A 66 15.10 10.29 -13.12
N LEU A 67 14.31 9.24 -12.84
CA LEU A 67 14.29 8.59 -11.52
C LEU A 67 15.67 8.07 -11.11
N ALA A 68 16.38 7.42 -12.04
CA ALA A 68 17.71 6.88 -11.81
C ALA A 68 18.75 7.97 -11.48
N SER A 69 18.54 9.22 -11.92
CA SER A 69 19.42 10.34 -11.57
C SER A 69 19.44 10.67 -10.07
N PHE A 70 18.41 10.25 -9.33
CA PHE A 70 18.34 10.39 -7.86
C PHE A 70 18.97 9.20 -7.11
N ASN A 71 19.49 8.19 -7.81
CA ASN A 71 20.15 7.07 -7.15
C ASN A 71 21.38 7.53 -6.39
N GLY A 72 21.55 6.97 -5.19
CA GLY A 72 22.66 7.33 -4.31
C GLY A 72 22.25 7.33 -2.85
N ALA A 73 23.22 7.66 -1.99
CA ALA A 73 23.01 7.90 -0.58
C ALA A 73 22.88 9.40 -0.33
N TRP A 74 21.90 9.78 0.47
CA TRP A 74 21.51 11.14 0.76
C TRP A 74 21.38 11.32 2.26
N ASP A 75 22.11 12.28 2.82
CA ASP A 75 21.95 12.68 4.21
C ASP A 75 21.02 13.88 4.29
N ALA A 76 19.98 13.78 5.11
CA ALA A 76 19.01 14.83 5.37
C ALA A 76 19.02 15.21 6.84
N THR A 77 18.93 16.52 7.09
CA THR A 77 18.62 17.06 8.41
C THR A 77 17.18 17.53 8.42
N VAL A 78 16.36 16.90 9.26
CA VAL A 78 14.94 17.21 9.41
C VAL A 78 14.76 18.04 10.66
N ILE A 79 14.15 19.22 10.52
CA ILE A 79 13.79 20.08 11.64
C ILE A 79 12.28 19.97 11.84
N GLY A 80 11.87 19.32 12.94
CA GLY A 80 10.49 19.17 13.34
C GLY A 80 10.07 20.30 14.28
N TYR A 81 8.89 20.88 14.04
CA TYR A 81 8.32 21.94 14.86
C TYR A 81 7.08 21.43 15.60
N MET A 82 7.24 20.37 16.39
CA MET A 82 6.16 19.87 17.26
C MET A 82 5.81 20.88 18.36
N ASP A 83 6.83 21.54 18.93
CA ASP A 83 6.69 22.73 19.76
C ASP A 83 7.34 23.93 19.01
N PRO A 84 6.60 25.00 18.70
CA PRO A 84 7.14 26.20 18.06
C PRO A 84 8.32 26.85 18.81
N SER A 85 8.43 26.61 20.12
CA SER A 85 9.46 27.18 21.00
C SER A 85 10.73 26.32 21.05
N LYS A 86 10.65 25.05 20.64
CA LYS A 86 11.75 24.08 20.71
C LYS A 86 11.73 23.20 19.46
N PRO A 87 12.38 23.63 18.37
CA PRO A 87 12.50 22.81 17.18
C PRO A 87 13.43 21.62 17.45
N ASP A 88 12.96 20.41 17.12
CA ASP A 88 13.73 19.19 17.22
C ASP A 88 14.49 18.95 15.91
N THR A 89 15.80 18.73 16.01
CA THR A 89 16.64 18.41 14.85
C THR A 89 16.97 16.93 14.82
N SER A 90 16.64 16.28 13.71
CA SER A 90 16.83 14.85 13.47
C SER A 90 17.72 14.64 12.24
N LYS A 91 18.62 13.66 12.29
CA LYS A 91 19.42 13.25 11.13
C LYS A 91 18.86 11.96 10.55
N VAL A 92 18.79 11.91 9.23
CA VAL A 92 18.23 10.80 8.48
C VAL A 92 19.11 10.52 7.27
N SER A 93 19.45 9.26 7.06
CA SER A 93 20.12 8.77 5.86
C SER A 93 19.09 8.10 4.96
N GLN A 94 19.17 8.36 3.66
CA GLN A 94 18.30 7.78 2.64
C GLN A 94 19.11 7.23 1.48
N THR A 95 18.80 6.02 1.02
CA THR A 95 19.42 5.42 -0.15
C THR A 95 18.37 5.12 -1.19
N TYR A 96 18.60 5.56 -2.42
CA TYR A 96 17.77 5.23 -3.58
C TYR A 96 18.53 4.35 -4.57
N SER A 97 17.85 3.33 -5.08
CA SER A 97 18.38 2.44 -6.11
C SER A 97 17.29 1.99 -7.06
N MET A 98 17.58 1.95 -8.36
CA MET A 98 16.68 1.35 -9.33
C MET A 98 16.68 -0.19 -9.20
N THR A 99 15.50 -0.78 -9.24
CA THR A 99 15.22 -2.21 -9.16
C THR A 99 14.30 -2.63 -10.30
N LEU A 100 14.03 -3.93 -10.44
CA LEU A 100 13.12 -4.49 -11.45
C LEU A 100 13.43 -3.99 -12.89
N ASN A 101 14.63 -4.30 -13.37
CA ASN A 101 15.14 -3.90 -14.69
C ASN A 101 15.19 -2.39 -14.94
N GLY A 102 15.19 -1.56 -13.90
CA GLY A 102 15.19 -0.11 -14.05
C GLY A 102 13.80 0.49 -14.23
N LEU A 103 12.74 -0.25 -13.90
CA LEU A 103 11.36 0.24 -13.96
C LEU A 103 10.87 0.83 -12.64
N TYR A 104 11.53 0.45 -11.53
CA TYR A 104 11.15 0.91 -10.19
C TYR A 104 12.36 1.44 -9.46
N GLN A 105 12.14 2.37 -8.54
CA GLN A 105 13.12 2.91 -7.62
C GLN A 105 12.74 2.50 -6.20
N GLU A 106 13.61 1.76 -5.53
CA GLU A 106 13.48 1.47 -4.10
C GLU A 106 14.21 2.55 -3.30
N GLY A 107 13.52 3.12 -2.30
CA GLY A 107 14.08 4.02 -1.31
C GLY A 107 14.15 3.34 0.05
N LYS A 108 15.30 3.45 0.72
CA LYS A 108 15.50 2.99 2.11
C LYS A 108 15.88 4.19 2.95
N LEU A 109 15.14 4.43 4.02
CA LEU A 109 15.32 5.54 4.93
C LEU A 109 15.69 4.97 6.30
N ALA A 110 16.67 5.56 6.97
CA ALA A 110 17.03 5.21 8.33
C ALA A 110 17.40 6.48 9.08
N GLY A 111 16.87 6.66 10.29
CA GLY A 111 17.19 7.83 11.08
C GLY A 111 16.71 7.70 12.51
N ASN A 112 16.81 8.81 13.22
CA ASN A 112 16.26 8.95 14.55
C ASN A 112 15.24 10.09 14.52
N MET A 113 14.02 9.84 15.00
CA MET A 113 12.95 10.83 15.05
C MET A 113 12.40 10.84 16.48
N MET A 114 12.34 12.02 17.11
CA MET A 114 11.91 12.18 18.51
C MET A 114 12.70 11.29 19.50
N GLY A 115 13.97 11.01 19.22
CA GLY A 115 14.82 10.16 20.06
C GLY A 115 14.62 8.65 19.88
N MET A 116 13.70 8.21 19.01
CA MET A 116 13.51 6.82 18.64
C MET A 116 14.06 6.50 17.23
N PRO A 117 14.77 5.37 17.06
CA PRO A 117 15.21 4.93 15.74
C PRO A 117 14.01 4.55 14.88
N PHE A 118 14.03 5.01 13.63
CA PHE A 118 13.03 4.69 12.64
C PHE A 118 13.66 4.23 11.33
N GLU A 119 13.00 3.29 10.67
CA GLU A 119 13.35 2.80 9.34
C GLU A 119 12.16 3.01 8.40
N GLY A 120 12.43 3.43 7.17
CA GLY A 120 11.46 3.64 6.11
C GLY A 120 11.83 2.83 4.87
N LYS A 121 10.84 2.31 4.15
CA LYS A 121 11.03 1.82 2.78
C LYS A 121 9.98 2.40 1.87
N SER A 122 10.35 2.81 0.66
CA SER A 122 9.44 3.28 -0.36
C SER A 122 9.74 2.60 -1.69
N LEU A 123 8.70 2.44 -2.52
CA LEU A 123 8.84 1.96 -3.89
C LEU A 123 8.18 2.96 -4.83
N THR A 124 8.96 3.59 -5.69
CA THR A 124 8.47 4.55 -6.69
C THR A 124 8.56 3.94 -8.07
N GLY A 125 7.51 4.04 -8.86
CA GLY A 125 7.47 3.57 -10.24
C GLY A 125 6.82 4.61 -11.15
N PHE A 126 7.03 4.46 -12.46
CA PHE A 126 6.36 5.28 -13.45
C PHE A 126 5.46 4.42 -14.33
N ASP A 127 4.19 4.80 -14.46
CA ASP A 127 3.25 4.11 -15.36
C ASP A 127 3.39 4.72 -16.75
N ASN A 128 4.00 3.98 -17.67
CA ASN A 128 4.18 4.40 -19.06
C ASN A 128 2.85 4.58 -19.82
N SER A 129 1.78 3.90 -19.43
CA SER A 129 0.46 3.98 -20.08
C SER A 129 -0.25 5.28 -19.71
N LYS A 130 -0.33 5.55 -18.41
CA LYS A 130 -1.08 6.70 -17.89
C LYS A 130 -0.19 7.92 -17.59
N LYS A 131 1.13 7.78 -17.74
CA LYS A 131 2.15 8.83 -17.58
C LYS A 131 2.16 9.51 -16.21
N TYR A 132 1.98 8.74 -15.14
CA TYR A 132 2.07 9.25 -13.77
C TYR A 132 3.14 8.51 -12.97
N LEU A 133 3.80 9.25 -12.08
CA LEU A 133 4.62 8.69 -11.02
C LEU A 133 3.71 8.21 -9.90
N TYR A 134 3.97 7.02 -9.40
CA TYR A 134 3.32 6.50 -8.21
C TYR A 134 4.38 6.07 -7.22
N GLN A 135 4.12 6.36 -5.95
CA GLN A 135 4.94 5.92 -4.84
C GLN A 135 4.06 5.06 -3.94
N HIS A 136 4.44 3.80 -3.78
CA HIS A 136 3.85 2.93 -2.76
C HIS A 136 4.61 3.07 -1.44
N GLY A 137 3.82 3.44 -0.43
CA GLY A 137 4.05 3.49 1.01
C GLY A 137 5.48 3.59 1.52
N LEU A 138 5.81 4.73 2.13
CA LEU A 138 6.87 4.83 3.13
C LEU A 138 6.44 4.05 4.39
N ILE A 139 6.81 2.78 4.52
CA ILE A 139 6.53 2.00 5.74
C ILE A 139 7.53 2.46 6.81
N ILE A 140 7.07 3.26 7.77
CA ILE A 140 7.88 3.70 8.90
C ILE A 140 7.75 2.69 10.03
N LEU A 141 8.84 1.98 10.33
CA LEU A 141 8.96 1.09 11.47
C LEU A 141 9.77 1.79 12.56
N VAL A 142 9.12 2.11 13.67
CA VAL A 142 9.77 2.65 14.86
C VAL A 142 10.29 1.47 15.68
N ARG A 143 11.60 1.33 15.82
CA ARG A 143 12.20 0.28 16.65
C ARG A 143 12.17 0.74 18.11
N GLY A 144 11.14 0.31 18.84
CA GLY A 144 11.16 0.38 20.30
C GLY A 144 12.22 -0.58 20.87
N LEU A 145 12.94 -0.15 21.90
CA LEU A 145 13.82 -1.00 22.70
C LEU A 145 13.00 -2.20 23.22
N LEU A 146 13.30 -3.39 22.69
CA LEU A 146 13.01 -4.67 23.34
C LEU A 146 14.09 -4.95 24.40
#